data_AF-A0A942DSP7-F1
#
_entry.id   AF-A0A942DSP7-F1
#
_cell.length_a   1.000
_cell.length_b   1.000
_cell.length_c   1.000
_cell.angle_alpha   90.00
_cell.angle_beta   90.00
_cell.angle_gamma   90.00
#
_symmetry.space_group_name_H-M   'P 1'
#
loop_
_entity.id
_entity.type
_entity.pdbx_description
1 polymer ?
#
loop_
_entity_poly.entity_id
_entity_poly.type
_entity_poly.pdbx_seq_one_letter_code
_entity_poly.pdbx_strand_id
1 'polypeptide(L)'
;MKTIFSALTLALALTAVTTAHASDRKIGNVIAVERTIDDVYQSCVDQLKDVKGDGSFASCKFDAKKTNADFTQGTQRVLTLWKDGCEVEGSAMNGTVLVTFQATGAKATLDDSKACLRKAIDGNQTKDSFKFIVYTVE
;
A
#
# COMPACT_ATOMS: atom_id res chain seq x y z
N MET A 1 -15.08 49.10 -67.51
CA MET A 1 -14.08 48.05 -67.24
C MET A 1 -14.09 47.74 -65.75
N LYS A 2 -13.90 46.47 -65.45
CA LYS A 2 -14.08 45.75 -64.19
C LYS A 2 -12.89 46.01 -63.27
N THR A 3 -13.11 46.42 -62.02
CA THR A 3 -12.05 46.28 -61.00
C THR A 3 -12.65 46.21 -59.59
N ILE A 4 -12.75 44.96 -59.15
CA ILE A 4 -12.89 44.53 -57.76
C ILE A 4 -11.58 44.92 -57.05
N PHE A 5 -11.64 45.77 -56.03
CA PHE A 5 -10.53 45.93 -55.09
C PHE A 5 -10.93 45.28 -53.78
N SER A 6 -10.61 44.00 -53.67
CA SER A 6 -10.65 43.23 -52.44
C SER A 6 -9.26 42.65 -52.26
N ALA A 7 -8.50 43.15 -51.28
CA ALA A 7 -7.34 42.48 -50.69
C ALA A 7 -6.94 43.26 -49.42
N LEU A 8 -7.41 42.84 -48.25
CA LEU A 8 -6.75 41.92 -47.32
C LEU A 8 -5.68 42.64 -46.46
N THR A 9 -6.12 43.23 -45.35
CA THR A 9 -5.26 43.58 -44.22
C THR A 9 -4.78 42.28 -43.57
N LEU A 10 -3.50 41.95 -43.72
CA LEU A 10 -2.89 40.78 -43.09
C LEU A 10 -2.54 41.14 -41.63
N ALA A 11 -3.44 40.84 -40.70
CA ALA A 11 -3.14 40.90 -39.27
C ALA A 11 -2.30 39.67 -38.89
N LEU A 12 -1.02 39.90 -38.59
CA LEU A 12 -0.11 38.85 -38.12
C LEU A 12 -0.41 38.58 -36.63
N ALA A 13 -1.31 37.64 -36.36
CA ALA A 13 -1.51 37.14 -35.00
C ALA A 13 -0.36 36.19 -34.65
N LEU A 14 0.58 36.65 -33.82
CA LEU A 14 1.57 35.78 -33.17
C LEU A 14 0.82 34.89 -32.16
N THR A 15 0.43 33.69 -32.57
CA THR A 15 0.05 32.65 -31.61
C THR A 15 1.33 32.13 -30.98
N ALA A 16 1.53 32.45 -29.69
CA ALA A 16 2.54 31.78 -28.88
C ALA A 16 2.16 30.29 -28.81
N VAL A 17 2.88 29.45 -29.57
CA VAL A 17 2.79 28.01 -29.41
C VAL A 17 3.59 27.67 -28.17
N THR A 18 2.91 27.57 -27.02
CA THR A 18 3.48 26.88 -25.88
C THR A 18 3.43 25.39 -26.23
N THR A 19 4.54 24.86 -26.76
CA THR A 19 4.73 23.42 -26.74
C THR A 19 4.97 23.00 -25.30
N ALA A 20 3.88 22.78 -24.56
CA ALA A 20 3.92 21.95 -23.36
C ALA A 20 4.23 20.53 -23.85
N HIS A 21 5.51 20.24 -24.07
CA HIS A 21 5.99 18.88 -24.18
C HIS A 21 5.85 18.28 -22.78
N ALA A 22 4.66 17.76 -22.47
CA ALA A 22 4.57 16.62 -21.59
C ALA A 22 5.43 15.55 -22.27
N SER A 23 6.67 15.42 -21.80
CA SER A 23 7.48 14.25 -22.12
C SER A 23 6.71 13.08 -21.50
N ASP A 24 5.81 12.48 -22.27
CA ASP A 24 5.24 11.18 -22.00
C ASP A 24 6.41 10.20 -22.05
N ARG A 25 7.15 10.17 -20.95
CA ARG A 25 8.11 9.12 -20.66
C ARG A 25 7.22 7.89 -20.53
N LYS A 26 7.15 7.08 -21.59
CA LYS A 26 6.74 5.68 -21.47
C LYS A 26 7.71 5.02 -20.50
N ILE A 27 7.46 5.18 -19.20
CA ILE A 27 7.91 4.23 -18.19
C ILE A 27 7.31 2.91 -18.69
N GLY A 28 8.15 1.88 -18.85
CA GLY A 28 7.78 0.58 -19.42
C GLY A 28 6.49 0.03 -18.83
N ASN A 29 5.89 -0.97 -19.49
CA ASN A 29 4.58 -1.51 -19.11
C ASN A 29 4.51 -1.74 -17.58
N VAL A 30 3.82 -0.84 -16.87
CA VAL A 30 3.62 -0.96 -15.43
C VAL A 30 2.52 -1.98 -15.24
N ILE A 31 2.85 -3.12 -14.66
CA ILE A 31 1.89 -4.18 -14.38
C ILE A 31 1.55 -4.19 -12.89
N ALA A 32 0.27 -4.42 -12.57
CA ALA A 32 -0.19 -4.64 -11.21
C ALA A 32 -0.12 -6.14 -10.89
N VAL A 33 0.55 -6.48 -9.80
CA VAL A 33 0.77 -7.87 -9.36
C VAL A 33 0.18 -8.03 -7.96
N GLU A 34 -0.74 -8.98 -7.78
CA GLU A 34 -1.20 -9.39 -6.46
C GLU A 34 -0.11 -10.22 -5.78
N ARG A 35 0.28 -9.79 -4.58
CA ARG A 35 1.13 -10.54 -3.68
C ARG A 35 0.28 -11.13 -2.57
N THR A 36 0.59 -12.36 -2.20
CA THR A 36 -0.04 -13.07 -1.09
C THR A 36 1.03 -13.38 -0.04
N ILE A 37 0.68 -13.22 1.23
CA ILE A 37 1.43 -13.70 2.39
C ILE A 37 0.49 -14.64 3.14
N ASP A 38 0.87 -15.90 3.25
CA ASP A 38 0.12 -16.93 3.95
C ASP A 38 0.66 -17.14 5.38
N ASP A 39 -0.07 -17.91 6.18
CA ASP A 39 0.29 -18.30 7.55
C ASP A 39 0.68 -17.11 8.43
N VAL A 40 -0.05 -16.01 8.31
CA VAL A 40 0.26 -14.72 8.93
C VAL A 40 0.38 -14.87 10.44
N TYR A 41 -0.58 -15.54 11.09
CA TYR A 41 -0.60 -15.67 12.54
C TYR A 41 0.64 -16.40 13.05
N GLN A 42 0.91 -17.61 12.53
CA GLN A 42 2.02 -18.42 13.02
C GLN A 42 3.36 -17.74 12.72
N SER A 43 3.52 -17.20 11.50
CA SER A 43 4.73 -16.49 11.10
C SER A 43 5.01 -15.25 11.96
N CYS A 44 3.96 -14.58 12.47
CA CYS A 44 4.10 -13.48 13.41
C CYS A 44 4.48 -13.95 14.81
N VAL A 45 3.80 -14.97 15.34
CA VAL A 45 4.10 -15.53 16.66
C VAL A 45 5.55 -16.02 16.73
N ASP A 46 6.06 -16.62 15.66
CA ASP A 46 7.44 -17.09 15.57
C ASP A 46 8.47 -15.95 15.61
N GLN A 47 8.14 -14.77 15.07
CA GLN A 47 8.98 -13.56 15.18
C GLN A 47 9.08 -13.04 16.62
N LEU A 48 8.07 -13.35 17.45
CA LEU A 48 7.95 -12.83 18.82
C LEU A 48 8.47 -13.80 19.89
N LYS A 49 8.94 -15.00 19.52
CA LYS A 49 9.38 -16.04 20.45
C LYS A 49 10.50 -15.59 21.42
N ASP A 50 11.34 -14.66 20.96
CA ASP A 50 12.49 -14.15 21.72
C ASP A 50 12.21 -12.78 22.37
N VAL A 51 11.01 -12.23 22.18
CA VAL A 51 10.61 -10.95 22.77
C VAL A 51 10.37 -11.15 24.26
N LYS A 52 11.29 -10.61 25.06
CA LYS A 52 11.18 -10.56 26.52
C LYS A 52 10.68 -9.17 26.91
N GLY A 53 9.41 -9.08 27.27
CA GLY A 53 8.78 -7.84 27.71
C GLY A 53 7.40 -8.11 28.29
N ASP A 54 7.02 -7.30 29.26
CA ASP A 54 5.70 -7.19 29.88
C ASP A 54 4.75 -6.30 29.07
N GLY A 55 5.20 -5.78 27.93
CA GLY A 55 4.41 -4.92 27.06
C GLY A 55 3.28 -5.64 26.34
N SER A 56 2.11 -5.00 26.28
CA SER A 56 0.98 -5.42 25.47
C SER A 56 1.09 -4.98 24.01
N PHE A 57 2.16 -4.28 23.60
CA PHE A 57 2.34 -3.89 22.21
C PHE A 57 3.35 -4.79 21.52
N ALA A 58 2.98 -5.29 20.34
CA ALA A 58 3.85 -6.08 19.48
C ALA A 58 3.68 -5.71 18.00
N SER A 59 4.69 -6.04 17.22
CA SER A 59 4.66 -5.88 15.78
C SER A 59 5.38 -7.01 15.06
N CYS A 60 4.92 -7.30 13.85
CA CYS A 60 5.48 -8.31 12.95
C CYS A 60 5.65 -7.70 11.57
N LYS A 61 6.72 -8.10 10.88
CA LYS A 61 7.03 -7.65 9.53
C LYS A 61 7.07 -8.85 8.59
N PHE A 62 6.49 -8.68 7.42
CA PHE A 62 6.48 -9.69 6.37
C PHE A 62 6.97 -9.06 5.09
N ASP A 63 7.97 -9.67 4.47
CA ASP A 63 8.47 -9.25 3.17
C ASP A 63 7.91 -10.20 2.10
N ALA A 64 7.09 -9.67 1.19
CA ALA A 64 6.70 -10.43 0.01
C ALA A 64 7.89 -10.57 -0.94
N LYS A 65 7.88 -11.65 -1.73
CA LYS A 65 8.85 -11.82 -2.82
C LYS A 65 8.69 -10.65 -3.79
N LYS A 66 9.69 -9.76 -3.82
CA LYS A 66 9.72 -8.56 -4.65
C LYS A 66 10.86 -8.60 -5.67
N THR A 67 10.70 -7.88 -6.77
CA THR A 67 11.82 -7.49 -7.63
C THR A 67 12.27 -6.07 -7.28
N ASN A 68 13.46 -5.66 -7.73
CA ASN A 68 13.94 -4.28 -7.54
C ASN A 68 13.07 -3.23 -8.28
N ALA A 69 12.18 -3.66 -9.18
CA ALA A 69 11.25 -2.80 -9.90
C ALA A 69 9.89 -2.66 -9.20
N ASP A 70 9.67 -3.35 -8.08
CA ASP A 70 8.38 -3.33 -7.37
C ASP A 70 8.24 -2.07 -6.51
N PHE A 71 7.13 -1.35 -6.67
CA PHE A 71 6.71 -0.21 -5.84
C PHE A 71 5.20 -0.28 -5.54
N THR A 72 4.74 0.32 -4.45
CA THR A 72 3.29 0.45 -4.19
C THR A 72 2.83 1.87 -4.45
N GLN A 73 1.61 2.03 -4.99
CA GLN A 73 0.95 3.33 -4.95
C GLN A 73 0.34 3.53 -3.55
N GLY A 74 1.15 4.08 -2.65
CA GLY A 74 0.74 4.35 -1.27
C GLY A 74 0.67 3.12 -0.37
N THR A 75 0.02 3.29 0.77
CA THR A 75 -0.19 2.27 1.80
C THR A 75 -1.53 1.59 1.60
N GLN A 76 -1.55 0.25 1.57
CA GLN A 76 -2.76 -0.56 1.49
C GLN A 76 -3.06 -1.18 2.84
N ARG A 77 -4.23 -0.93 3.40
CA ARG A 77 -4.67 -1.58 4.65
C ARG A 77 -5.13 -3.01 4.35
N VAL A 78 -4.54 -3.99 5.04
CA VAL A 78 -4.82 -5.43 4.87
C VAL A 78 -5.50 -6.06 6.08
N LEU A 79 -5.43 -5.42 7.25
CA LEU A 79 -6.04 -5.90 8.48
C LEU A 79 -6.42 -4.72 9.38
N THR A 80 -7.57 -4.80 10.05
CA THR A 80 -7.93 -3.85 11.11
C THR A 80 -8.88 -4.46 12.13
N LEU A 81 -8.66 -4.16 13.40
CA LEU A 81 -9.59 -4.48 14.50
C LEU A 81 -9.38 -3.49 15.65
N TRP A 82 -10.31 -2.55 15.84
CA TRP A 82 -10.31 -1.60 16.96
C TRP A 82 -11.58 -1.74 17.80
N LYS A 83 -11.73 -2.87 18.49
CA LYS A 83 -12.90 -3.16 19.34
C LYS A 83 -12.58 -4.21 20.40
N ASP A 84 -13.44 -4.32 21.40
CA ASP A 84 -13.36 -5.34 22.45
C ASP A 84 -12.00 -5.37 23.17
N GLY A 85 -11.41 -4.20 23.36
CA GLY A 85 -10.10 -4.06 23.98
C GLY A 85 -8.93 -4.50 23.10
N CYS A 86 -9.13 -4.63 21.79
CA CYS A 86 -8.08 -4.93 20.82
C CYS A 86 -7.84 -3.76 19.89
N GLU A 87 -6.58 -3.46 19.63
CA GLU A 87 -6.13 -2.56 18.57
C GLU A 87 -5.15 -3.30 17.68
N VAL A 88 -5.59 -3.64 16.47
CA VAL A 88 -4.78 -4.33 15.45
C VAL A 88 -4.85 -3.55 14.15
N GLU A 89 -3.70 -3.31 13.53
CA GLU A 89 -3.59 -2.71 12.21
C GLU A 89 -2.52 -3.43 11.38
N GLY A 90 -2.87 -3.76 10.13
CA GLY A 90 -1.96 -4.32 9.15
C GLY A 90 -1.94 -3.47 7.90
N SER A 91 -0.76 -3.05 7.47
CA SER A 91 -0.56 -2.19 6.31
C SER A 91 0.55 -2.69 5.41
N ALA A 92 0.30 -2.71 4.10
CA ALA A 92 1.23 -3.09 3.05
C ALA A 92 1.78 -1.85 2.33
N MET A 93 3.11 -1.78 2.19
CA MET A 93 3.80 -0.74 1.43
C MET A 93 5.13 -1.27 0.90
N ASN A 94 5.44 -1.02 -0.38
CA ASN A 94 6.69 -1.38 -1.05
C ASN A 94 7.09 -2.86 -0.91
N GLY A 95 6.10 -3.77 -1.01
CA GLY A 95 6.34 -5.21 -0.88
C GLY A 95 6.49 -5.71 0.55
N THR A 96 6.33 -4.84 1.55
CA THR A 96 6.40 -5.21 2.96
C THR A 96 5.03 -5.00 3.61
N VAL A 97 4.61 -5.94 4.44
CA VAL A 97 3.47 -5.79 5.35
C VAL A 97 4.00 -5.60 6.76
N LEU A 98 3.55 -4.53 7.42
CA LEU A 98 3.74 -4.31 8.84
C LEU A 98 2.41 -4.55 9.54
N VAL A 99 2.42 -5.39 10.57
CA VAL A 99 1.29 -5.58 11.47
C VAL A 99 1.69 -5.10 12.85
N THR A 100 0.88 -4.22 13.43
CA THR A 100 1.00 -3.79 14.83
C THR A 100 -0.26 -4.20 15.57
N PHE A 101 -0.09 -4.68 16.80
CA PHE A 101 -1.22 -5.14 17.59
C PHE A 101 -0.98 -4.99 19.08
N GLN A 102 -2.06 -4.69 19.78
CA GLN A 102 -2.08 -4.65 21.23
C GLN A 102 -3.44 -5.01 21.81
N ALA A 103 -3.40 -5.62 22.99
CA ALA A 103 -4.54 -5.61 23.90
C ALA A 103 -4.49 -4.34 24.77
N THR A 104 -5.62 -3.65 24.86
CA THR A 104 -5.75 -2.43 25.64
C THR A 104 -6.25 -2.77 27.04
N GLY A 105 -5.48 -2.40 28.07
CA GLY A 105 -5.85 -2.60 29.47
C GLY A 105 -4.63 -2.48 30.38
N ALA A 106 -4.85 -2.05 31.63
CA ALA A 106 -3.75 -1.77 32.58
C ALA A 106 -2.88 -2.99 32.95
N LYS A 107 -3.33 -4.21 32.64
CA LYS A 107 -2.63 -5.48 32.88
C LYS A 107 -2.56 -6.36 31.64
N ALA A 108 -2.75 -5.77 30.46
CA ALA A 108 -2.71 -6.52 29.22
C ALA A 108 -1.31 -7.11 29.00
N THR A 109 -1.26 -8.35 28.53
CA THR A 109 -0.04 -9.09 28.29
C THR A 109 0.24 -9.25 26.79
N LEU A 110 1.43 -9.73 26.45
CA LEU A 110 1.75 -10.12 25.09
C LEU A 110 0.82 -11.23 24.58
N ASP A 111 0.41 -12.18 25.44
CA ASP A 111 -0.49 -13.27 25.04
C ASP A 111 -1.92 -12.76 24.77
N ASP A 112 -2.41 -11.79 25.55
CA ASP A 112 -3.68 -11.10 25.24
C ASP A 112 -3.60 -10.41 23.87
N SER A 113 -2.43 -9.86 23.55
CA SER A 113 -2.19 -9.14 22.29
C SER A 113 -2.12 -10.10 21.11
N LYS A 114 -1.48 -11.28 21.27
CA LYS A 114 -1.55 -12.37 20.28
C LYS A 114 -2.99 -12.84 20.07
N ALA A 115 -3.80 -12.92 21.13
CA ALA A 115 -5.23 -13.24 21.01
C ALA A 115 -5.99 -12.17 20.22
N CYS A 116 -5.67 -10.88 20.40
CA CYS A 116 -6.20 -9.80 19.56
C CYS A 116 -5.81 -9.95 18.08
N LEU A 117 -4.56 -10.29 17.78
CA LEU A 117 -4.12 -10.58 16.41
C LEU A 117 -4.91 -11.75 15.81
N ARG A 118 -5.04 -12.86 16.54
CA ARG A 118 -5.83 -14.02 16.10
C ARG A 118 -7.28 -13.64 15.80
N LYS A 119 -7.90 -12.90 16.71
CA LYS A 119 -9.27 -12.40 16.55
C LYS A 119 -9.43 -11.50 15.32
N ALA A 120 -8.45 -10.63 15.06
CA ALA A 120 -8.46 -9.78 13.87
C ALA A 120 -8.37 -10.63 12.60
N ILE A 121 -7.48 -11.62 12.56
CA ILE A 121 -7.30 -12.52 11.40
C ILE A 121 -8.54 -13.38 11.17
N ASP A 122 -9.11 -13.99 12.20
CA ASP A 122 -10.28 -14.86 12.08
C ASP A 122 -11.56 -14.06 11.74
N GLY A 123 -11.64 -12.82 12.24
CA GLY A 123 -12.74 -11.90 11.93
C GLY A 123 -12.62 -11.22 10.57
N ASN A 124 -11.42 -11.22 9.99
CA ASN A 124 -11.19 -10.76 8.62
C ASN A 124 -11.38 -11.97 7.69
N GLN A 125 -12.04 -11.80 6.55
CA GLN A 125 -12.35 -12.92 5.63
C GLN A 125 -11.11 -13.41 4.86
N THR A 126 -9.92 -13.13 5.39
CA THR A 126 -8.59 -13.32 4.81
C THR A 126 -8.07 -14.74 4.92
N LYS A 127 -8.71 -15.63 5.70
CA LYS A 127 -8.28 -17.03 5.89
C LYS A 127 -6.78 -17.15 6.25
N ASP A 128 -6.32 -16.29 7.16
CA ASP A 128 -4.90 -16.20 7.55
C ASP A 128 -3.91 -15.86 6.41
N SER A 129 -4.40 -15.18 5.36
CA SER A 129 -3.59 -14.70 4.25
C SER A 129 -3.79 -13.20 3.98
N PHE A 130 -2.73 -12.45 3.73
CA PHE A 130 -2.82 -11.06 3.28
C PHE A 130 -2.61 -10.96 1.79
N LYS A 131 -3.49 -10.21 1.13
CA LYS A 131 -3.42 -9.90 -0.29
C LYS A 131 -3.25 -8.40 -0.48
N PHE A 132 -2.31 -8.02 -1.34
CA PHE A 132 -2.08 -6.61 -1.66
C PHE A 132 -1.42 -6.48 -3.03
N ILE A 133 -1.58 -5.32 -3.65
CA ILE A 133 -1.09 -5.05 -4.99
C ILE A 133 0.28 -4.37 -4.94
N VAL A 134 1.23 -4.86 -5.71
CA VAL A 134 2.46 -4.12 -6.04
C VAL A 134 2.45 -3.80 -7.54
N TYR A 135 3.03 -2.67 -7.90
CA TYR A 135 3.26 -2.30 -9.29
C TYR A 135 4.71 -2.59 -9.62
N THR A 136 4.97 -3.18 -10.78
CA THR A 136 6.33 -3.47 -11.24
C THR A 136 6.50 -3.05 -12.70
N VAL A 137 7.74 -2.73 -13.07
CA VAL A 137 8.11 -2.33 -14.43
C VAL A 137 8.79 -3.51 -15.10
N GLU A 138 8.24 -3.97 -16.22
CA GLU A 138 8.88 -4.95 -17.11
C GLU A 138 10.07 -4.35 -17.88
#